data_AF-A0AAW3MT46-F1
#
_entry.id   AF-A0AAW3MT46-F1
#
_cell.length_a   1.000
_cell.length_b   1.000
_cell.length_c   1.000
_cell.angle_alpha   90.00
_cell.angle_beta   90.00
_cell.angle_gamma   90.00
#
_symmetry.space_group_name_H-M   'P 1'
#
loop_
_entity.id
_entity.type
_entity.pdbx_description
1 polymer ?
#
loop_
_entity_poly.entity_id
_entity_poly.type
_entity_poly.pdbx_seq_one_letter_code
_entity_poly.pdbx_strand_id
1 'polypeptide(L)'
;MTQHTLPTAGTPLDKPGYHLVAIPKGELGELSKIQEELDELRDAMAQGSRVMAAVELSDMVGAIQAFMDRHLPGMTLEDLLTFSNITKRAFVNGRRSSN
;
A
#
# COMPACT_ATOMS: atom_id res chain seq x y z
N MET A 1 29.35 -9.59 6.47
CA MET A 1 29.31 -9.78 5.00
C MET A 1 28.17 -10.74 4.69
N THR A 2 26.94 -10.26 4.65
CA THR A 2 25.78 -11.05 4.22
C THR A 2 25.68 -10.92 2.71
N GLN A 3 26.04 -11.99 1.99
CA GLN A 3 25.93 -12.05 0.55
C GLN A 3 24.44 -12.06 0.19
N HIS A 4 23.99 -11.00 -0.47
CA HIS A 4 22.65 -10.94 -1.05
C HIS A 4 22.73 -11.65 -2.40
N THR A 5 22.30 -12.91 -2.44
CA THR A 5 22.25 -13.68 -3.68
C THR A 5 21.12 -13.11 -4.55
N LEU A 6 21.49 -12.39 -5.61
CA LEU A 6 20.56 -11.92 -6.63
C LEU A 6 19.85 -13.14 -7.26
N PRO A 7 18.52 -13.09 -7.47
CA PRO A 7 17.81 -14.17 -8.12
C PRO A 7 18.31 -14.38 -9.56
N THR A 8 18.43 -15.65 -9.94
CA THR A 8 18.87 -16.12 -11.25
C THR A 8 17.91 -15.62 -12.33
N ALA A 9 18.45 -15.11 -13.44
CA ALA A 9 17.73 -14.50 -14.55
C ALA A 9 16.61 -15.43 -15.08
N GLY A 10 15.37 -15.14 -14.69
CA GLY A 10 14.16 -15.74 -15.21
C GLY A 10 13.28 -14.65 -15.79
N THR A 11 13.05 -14.73 -17.10
CA THR A 11 12.11 -13.96 -17.94
C THR A 11 12.14 -12.42 -17.78
N PRO A 12 12.50 -11.66 -18.83
CA PRO A 12 12.42 -10.20 -18.80
C PRO A 12 11.00 -9.75 -18.42
N LEU A 13 10.87 -8.92 -17.39
CA LEU A 13 9.65 -8.15 -17.18
C LEU A 13 9.51 -7.22 -18.39
N ASP A 14 8.36 -7.27 -19.07
CA ASP A 14 8.11 -6.52 -20.32
C ASP A 14 8.20 -4.98 -20.19
N LYS A 15 8.46 -4.45 -18.98
CA LYS A 15 8.73 -3.03 -18.73
C LYS A 15 9.86 -2.86 -17.71
N PRO A 16 10.81 -1.94 -17.94
CA PRO A 16 11.81 -1.59 -16.94
C PRO A 16 11.10 -0.90 -15.77
N GLY A 17 10.92 -1.63 -14.67
CA GLY A 17 10.46 -1.12 -13.39
C GLY A 17 11.47 -1.48 -12.30
N TYR A 18 11.34 -0.84 -11.14
CA TYR A 18 12.19 -1.14 -9.98
C TYR A 18 11.76 -2.43 -9.25
N HIS A 19 10.63 -3.03 -9.66
CA HIS A 19 10.11 -4.28 -9.08
C HIS A 19 10.78 -5.51 -9.68
N LEU A 20 11.05 -6.51 -8.81
CA LEU A 20 11.67 -7.78 -9.23
C LEU A 20 10.66 -8.86 -9.59
N VAL A 21 9.38 -8.63 -9.32
CA VAL A 21 8.29 -9.56 -9.62
C VAL A 21 7.29 -8.94 -10.60
N ALA A 22 6.63 -9.79 -11.38
CA ALA A 22 5.55 -9.35 -12.25
C ALA A 22 4.32 -9.04 -11.41
N ILE A 23 3.88 -7.78 -11.43
CA ILE A 23 2.72 -7.31 -10.67
C ILE A 23 1.60 -6.94 -11.66
N PRO A 24 0.41 -7.55 -11.53
CA PRO A 24 -0.72 -7.21 -12.37
C PRO A 24 -1.13 -5.76 -12.20
N LYS A 25 -1.34 -5.05 -13.31
CA LYS A 25 -1.85 -3.69 -13.30
C LYS A 25 -3.35 -3.68 -13.00
N GLY A 26 -3.75 -2.90 -12.01
CA GLY A 26 -5.12 -2.63 -11.63
C GLY A 26 -5.72 -1.44 -12.38
N GLU A 27 -7.01 -1.23 -12.16
CA GLU A 27 -7.76 -0.14 -12.78
C GLU A 27 -7.90 1.03 -11.79
N LEU A 28 -7.44 2.22 -12.18
CA LEU A 28 -7.54 3.41 -11.34
C LEU A 28 -8.99 3.72 -10.96
N GLY A 29 -9.25 3.87 -9.67
CA GLY A 29 -10.60 4.04 -9.12
C GLY A 29 -11.28 2.74 -8.70
N GLU A 30 -10.66 1.58 -8.95
CA GLU A 30 -11.14 0.28 -8.49
C GLU A 30 -10.22 -0.33 -7.42
N LEU A 31 -10.76 -1.30 -6.66
CA LEU A 31 -9.99 -2.04 -5.65
C LEU A 31 -8.73 -2.72 -6.23
N SER A 32 -8.76 -3.09 -7.52
CA SER A 32 -7.63 -3.73 -8.19
C SER A 32 -6.39 -2.84 -8.22
N LYS A 33 -6.54 -1.51 -8.30
CA LYS A 33 -5.39 -0.60 -8.24
C LYS A 33 -4.81 -0.52 -6.82
N ILE A 34 -5.65 -0.52 -5.78
CA ILE A 34 -5.15 -0.60 -4.39
C ILE A 34 -4.39 -1.91 -4.16
N GLN A 35 -4.85 -3.01 -4.76
CA GLN A 35 -4.16 -4.30 -4.67
C GLN A 35 -2.80 -4.28 -5.39
N GLU A 36 -2.70 -3.64 -6.57
CA GLU A 36 -1.43 -3.43 -7.29
C GLU A 36 -0.40 -2.71 -6.40
N GLU A 37 -0.74 -1.55 -5.81
CA GLU A 37 0.18 -0.77 -4.97
C GLU A 37 0.62 -1.56 -3.72
N LEU A 38 -0.26 -2.41 -3.18
CA LEU A 38 0.05 -3.29 -2.06
C LEU A 38 1.04 -4.39 -2.45
N ASP A 39 0.92 -4.93 -3.65
CA ASP A 39 1.86 -5.93 -4.18
C ASP A 39 3.21 -5.29 -4.52
N GLU A 40 3.22 -4.05 -5.02
CA GLU A 40 4.42 -3.23 -5.25
C GLU A 40 5.13 -2.93 -3.92
N LEU A 41 4.39 -2.57 -2.87
CA LEU A 41 4.92 -2.38 -1.52
C LEU A 41 5.54 -3.68 -0.95
N ARG A 42 4.88 -4.84 -1.15
CA ARG A 42 5.41 -6.14 -0.69
C ARG A 42 6.74 -6.46 -1.36
N ASP A 43 6.84 -6.25 -2.67
CA ASP A 43 8.07 -6.42 -3.43
C ASP A 43 9.15 -5.45 -2.92
N ALA A 44 8.82 -4.18 -2.70
CA ALA A 44 9.76 -3.19 -2.18
C ALA A 44 10.32 -3.54 -0.79
N MET A 45 9.47 -4.07 0.08
CA MET A 45 9.86 -4.57 1.39
C MET A 45 10.74 -5.82 1.28
N ALA A 46 10.43 -6.74 0.37
CA ALA A 46 11.22 -7.95 0.13
C ALA A 46 12.62 -7.62 -0.42
N GLN A 47 12.73 -6.57 -1.24
CA GLN A 47 14.00 -6.03 -1.71
C GLN A 47 14.79 -5.27 -0.62
N GLY A 48 14.18 -4.97 0.53
CA GLY A 48 14.78 -4.13 1.57
C GLY A 48 14.92 -2.65 1.18
N SER A 49 14.21 -2.19 0.15
CA SER A 49 14.27 -0.83 -0.36
C SER A 49 13.29 0.09 0.37
N ARG A 50 13.77 0.74 1.43
CA ARG A 50 12.94 1.64 2.26
C ARG A 50 12.39 2.85 1.49
N VAL A 51 13.14 3.35 0.51
CA VAL A 51 12.71 4.49 -0.31
C VAL A 51 11.58 4.06 -1.23
N MET A 52 11.72 2.92 -1.92
CA MET A 52 10.67 2.39 -2.78
C MET A 52 9.42 2.08 -1.97
N ALA A 53 9.56 1.44 -0.80
CA ALA A 53 8.41 1.20 0.10
C ALA A 53 7.67 2.49 0.49
N ALA A 54 8.38 3.61 0.67
CA ALA A 54 7.73 4.90 0.95
C ALA A 54 7.02 5.48 -0.28
N VAL A 55 7.54 5.24 -1.49
CA VAL A 55 6.87 5.60 -2.75
C VAL A 55 5.59 4.79 -2.90
N GLU A 56 5.63 3.47 -2.75
CA GLU A 56 4.43 2.63 -2.91
C GLU A 56 3.36 2.94 -1.85
N LEU A 57 3.75 3.37 -0.65
CA LEU A 57 2.81 3.88 0.35
C LEU A 57 2.14 5.19 -0.11
N SER A 58 2.88 6.07 -0.80
CA SER A 58 2.31 7.29 -1.38
C SER A 58 1.36 6.97 -2.53
N ASP A 59 1.74 6.04 -3.41
CA ASP A 59 0.92 5.64 -4.55
C ASP A 59 -0.36 4.91 -4.09
N MET A 60 -0.28 4.11 -3.02
CA MET A 60 -1.46 3.53 -2.37
C MET A 60 -2.43 4.59 -1.81
N VAL A 61 -1.94 5.68 -1.24
CA VAL A 61 -2.80 6.81 -0.83
C VAL A 61 -3.52 7.41 -2.04
N GLY A 62 -2.83 7.55 -3.17
CA GLY A 62 -3.43 7.99 -4.44
C GLY A 62 -4.49 7.01 -4.95
N ALA A 63 -4.24 5.71 -4.91
CA ALA A 63 -5.18 4.66 -5.31
C ALA A 63 -6.43 4.65 -4.42
N ILE A 64 -6.28 4.84 -3.11
CA ILE A 64 -7.40 4.97 -2.16
C ILE A 64 -8.23 6.22 -2.49
N GLN A 65 -7.60 7.38 -2.71
CA GLN A 65 -8.33 8.60 -3.08
C GLN A 65 -9.13 8.40 -4.37
N ALA A 66 -8.53 7.81 -5.40
CA ALA A 66 -9.23 7.54 -6.66
C ALA A 66 -10.43 6.59 -6.48
N PHE A 67 -10.30 5.57 -5.62
CA PHE A 67 -11.39 4.68 -5.28
C PHE A 67 -12.53 5.43 -4.57
N MET A 68 -12.19 6.31 -3.62
CA MET A 68 -13.16 7.13 -2.93
C MET A 68 -13.89 8.08 -3.88
N ASP A 69 -13.18 8.76 -4.77
CA ASP A 69 -13.77 9.69 -5.73
C ASP A 69 -14.82 9.01 -6.62
N ARG A 70 -14.58 7.75 -6.99
CA ARG A 70 -15.49 6.96 -7.83
C ARG A 70 -16.67 6.38 -7.06
N HIS A 71 -16.41 5.76 -5.91
CA HIS A 71 -17.39 4.91 -5.22
C HIS A 71 -18.02 5.56 -3.98
N LEU A 72 -17.40 6.60 -3.42
CA LEU A 72 -17.80 7.29 -2.19
C LEU A 72 -17.82 8.81 -2.41
N PRO A 73 -18.59 9.33 -3.38
CA PRO A 73 -18.54 10.73 -3.76
C PRO A 73 -18.85 11.66 -2.57
N GLY A 74 -18.00 12.66 -2.38
CA GLY A 74 -18.10 13.63 -1.29
C GLY A 74 -17.36 13.22 0.00
N MET A 75 -16.79 12.02 0.08
CA MET A 75 -15.85 11.66 1.14
C MET A 75 -14.42 12.07 0.79
N THR A 76 -13.63 12.40 1.81
CA THR A 76 -12.23 12.81 1.70
C THR A 76 -11.31 11.90 2.52
N LEU A 77 -10.03 11.85 2.18
CA LEU A 77 -9.04 11.14 3.02
C LEU A 77 -9.03 11.65 4.48
N GLU A 78 -9.33 12.93 4.70
CA GLU A 78 -9.43 13.51 6.05
C GLU A 78 -10.58 12.88 6.85
N ASP A 79 -11.69 12.51 6.20
CA ASP A 79 -12.80 11.80 6.87
C ASP A 79 -12.34 10.42 7.36
N LEU A 80 -11.55 9.70 6.55
CA LEU A 80 -10.96 8.41 6.96
C LEU A 80 -9.98 8.57 8.11
N LEU A 81 -9.13 9.61 8.08
CA LEU A 81 -8.19 9.91 9.16
C LEU A 81 -8.91 10.30 10.46
N THR A 82 -9.94 11.14 10.36
CA THR A 82 -10.80 11.52 11.49
C THR A 82 -11.41 10.28 12.13
N PHE A 83 -11.97 9.39 11.32
CA PHE A 83 -12.56 8.14 11.82
C PHE A 83 -11.52 7.18 12.43
N SER A 84 -10.34 7.08 11.83
CA SER A 84 -9.19 6.33 12.38
C SER A 84 -8.78 6.85 13.76
N ASN A 85 -8.79 8.18 13.96
CA ASN A 85 -8.46 8.78 15.25
C ASN A 85 -9.57 8.56 16.30
N ILE A 86 -10.84 8.60 15.89
CA ILE A 86 -11.98 8.26 16.76
C ILE A 86 -11.87 6.81 17.26
N THR A 87 -11.56 5.87 16.35
CA THR A 87 -11.40 4.46 16.72
C THR A 87 -10.20 4.24 17.64
N LYS A 88 -9.05 4.85 17.36
CA LYS A 88 -7.89 4.83 18.29
C LYS A 88 -8.26 5.30 19.69
N ARG A 89 -8.97 6.43 19.80
CA ARG A 89 -9.48 6.94 21.09
C ARG A 89 -10.41 5.93 21.77
N ALA A 90 -11.34 5.34 21.03
CA ALA A 90 -12.26 4.34 21.57
C ALA A 90 -11.54 3.07 22.06
N PHE A 91 -10.54 2.58 21.33
CA PHE A 91 -9.73 1.44 21.75
C PHE A 91 -8.85 1.73 22.97
N VAL A 92 -8.23 2.91 23.02
CA VAL A 92 -7.39 3.32 24.17
C VAL A 92 -8.26 3.53 25.43
N ASN A 93 -9.42 4.17 25.30
CA ASN A 93 -10.28 4.48 26.44
C ASN A 93 -11.22 3.33 26.85
N GLY A 94 -11.48 2.38 25.94
CA GLY A 94 -12.34 1.21 26.17
C GLY A 94 -11.70 0.12 27.04
N ARG A 95 -10.38 0.14 27.22
CA ARG A 95 -9.69 -0.63 28.25
C ARG A 95 -9.75 0.09 29.61
N ARG A 96 -10.96 0.31 30.13
CA ARG A 96 -11.12 0.43 31.59
C ARG A 96 -10.94 -0.97 32.14
N SER A 97 -9.88 -1.16 32.92
CA SER A 97 -9.58 -2.37 33.66
C SER A 97 -10.85 -2.91 34.32
N SER A 98 -11.28 -4.10 33.94
CA SER A 98 -12.03 -4.94 34.87
C SER A 98 -11.06 -5.20 36.03
N ASN A 99 -11.38 -4.66 37.21
CA ASN A 99 -10.84 -5.16 38.47
C ASN A 99 -11.06 -6.66 38.59
#